data_AF-E2B0B6-F1
#
_entry.id   AF-E2B0B6-F1
#
_cell.length_a   1.000
_cell.length_b   1.000
_cell.length_c   1.000
_cell.angle_alpha   90.00
_cell.angle_beta   90.00
_cell.angle_gamma   90.00
#
_symmetry.space_group_name_H-M   'P 1'
#
loop_
_entity.id
_entity.type
_entity.pdbx_description
1 polymer ?
#
loop_
_entity_poly.entity_id
_entity_poly.type
_entity_poly.pdbx_seq_one_letter_code
_entity_poly.pdbx_strand_id
1 'polypeptide(L)'
;PPIYISDVLYIKSVVKTLDAVAKGEYSFKILGKNQVKVQPTAPENYTKIVKTLTSKKTEFYTYLKQEKSFRVVIRNIHHTVDIAELTEEIIKKEYIVIGIHNIKHRTIKTPLSMFYVNLK
;
A
#
# COMPACT_ATOMS: atom_id res chain seq x y z
N PRO A 1 -8.97 8.43 2.94
CA PRO A 1 -7.66 9.14 2.86
C PRO A 1 -7.77 10.33 1.89
N PRO A 2 -7.09 11.46 2.14
CA PRO A 2 -7.16 12.61 1.27
C PRO A 2 -6.39 12.36 -0.04
N ILE A 3 -7.01 12.72 -1.15
CA ILE A 3 -6.44 12.72 -2.50
C ILE A 3 -6.06 14.16 -2.83
N TYR A 4 -4.86 14.38 -3.34
CA TYR A 4 -4.42 15.69 -3.80
C TYR A 4 -4.23 15.64 -5.30
N ILE A 5 -4.94 16.51 -6.02
CA ILE A 5 -4.86 16.64 -7.48
C ILE A 5 -3.99 17.86 -7.77
N SER A 6 -2.94 17.67 -8.57
CA SER A 6 -2.05 18.75 -9.04
C SER A 6 -2.56 19.35 -10.36
N ASP A 7 -2.09 20.57 -10.67
CA ASP A 7 -2.29 21.24 -11.96
C ASP A 7 -3.74 21.37 -12.45
N VAL A 8 -4.65 21.68 -11.51
CA VAL A 8 -6.05 21.91 -11.85
C VAL A 8 -6.24 23.31 -12.42
N LEU A 9 -6.25 23.42 -13.75
CA LEU A 9 -6.57 24.66 -14.48
C LEU A 9 -8.07 24.99 -14.44
N TYR A 10 -8.94 23.98 -14.51
CA TYR A 10 -10.40 24.15 -14.58
C TYR A 10 -11.14 23.32 -13.54
N ILE A 11 -11.44 23.93 -12.39
CA ILE A 11 -12.07 23.22 -11.27
C ILE A 11 -13.47 22.67 -11.59
N LYS A 12 -14.24 23.37 -12.43
CA LYS A 12 -15.59 22.91 -12.85
C LYS A 12 -15.57 21.54 -13.53
N SER A 13 -14.52 21.26 -14.30
CA SER A 13 -14.36 19.97 -14.99
C SER A 13 -14.08 18.82 -14.00
N VAL A 14 -13.32 19.12 -12.95
CA VAL A 14 -12.98 18.19 -11.87
C VAL A 14 -14.21 17.90 -11.03
N VAL A 15 -14.95 18.94 -10.62
CA VAL A 15 -16.22 18.80 -9.86
C VAL A 15 -17.24 17.97 -10.62
N LYS A 16 -17.46 18.24 -11.92
CA LYS A 16 -18.37 17.44 -12.75
C LYS A 16 -17.97 15.96 -12.81
N THR A 17 -16.67 15.68 -12.85
CA THR A 17 -16.15 14.30 -12.82
C THR A 17 -16.37 13.66 -11.46
N LEU A 18 -16.13 14.40 -10.37
CA LEU A 18 -16.34 13.92 -9.01
C LEU A 18 -17.82 13.67 -8.71
N ASP A 19 -18.73 14.54 -9.15
CA ASP A 19 -20.17 14.38 -8.98
C ASP A 19 -20.70 13.13 -9.70
N ALA A 20 -20.19 12.84 -10.90
CA ALA A 20 -20.54 11.62 -11.64
C ALA A 20 -20.09 10.34 -10.91
N VAL A 21 -19.05 10.42 -10.08
CA VAL A 21 -18.40 9.26 -9.47
C VAL A 21 -18.83 9.04 -8.02
N ALA A 22 -18.96 10.12 -7.25
CA ALA A 22 -19.14 10.09 -5.81
C ALA A 22 -20.49 10.66 -5.34
N LYS A 23 -21.37 11.09 -6.27
CA LYS A 23 -22.76 11.51 -5.99
C LYS A 23 -22.93 12.43 -4.75
N GLY A 24 -21.98 13.33 -4.51
CA GLY A 24 -22.02 14.27 -3.37
C GLY A 24 -21.44 13.77 -2.05
N GLU A 25 -20.94 12.54 -1.96
CA GLU A 25 -20.26 12.01 -0.76
C GLU A 25 -18.74 12.32 -0.76
N TYR A 26 -18.40 13.56 -1.08
CA TYR A 26 -17.03 14.04 -1.04
C TYR A 26 -16.98 15.49 -0.57
N SER A 27 -15.96 15.82 0.19
CA SER A 27 -15.58 17.20 0.47
C SER A 27 -14.36 17.54 -0.36
N PHE A 28 -14.30 18.75 -0.92
CA PHE A 28 -13.10 19.22 -1.60
C PHE A 28 -12.70 20.60 -1.09
N LYS A 29 -11.40 20.86 -1.08
CA LYS A 29 -10.82 22.15 -0.70
C LYS A 29 -9.78 22.54 -1.73
N ILE A 30 -9.83 23.79 -2.17
CA ILE A 30 -8.83 24.37 -3.06
C ILE A 30 -7.61 24.73 -2.21
N LEU A 31 -6.44 24.26 -2.62
CA LEU A 31 -5.14 24.61 -2.04
C LEU A 31 -4.45 25.63 -2.97
N GLY A 32 -3.40 26.28 -2.46
CA GLY A 32 -2.54 27.11 -3.29
C GLY A 32 -1.83 26.29 -4.39
N LYS A 33 -1.26 26.98 -5.38
CA LYS A 33 -0.53 26.37 -6.52
C LYS A 33 -1.38 25.44 -7.39
N ASN A 34 -2.64 25.80 -7.67
CA ASN A 34 -3.57 25.01 -8.51
C ASN A 34 -3.80 23.57 -8.03
N GLN A 35 -3.70 23.34 -6.72
CA GLN A 35 -3.93 22.03 -6.13
C GLN A 35 -5.35 21.93 -5.56
N VAL A 36 -5.96 20.76 -5.67
CA VAL A 36 -7.27 20.47 -5.07
C VAL A 36 -7.16 19.26 -4.18
N LYS A 37 -7.51 19.41 -2.90
CA LYS A 37 -7.64 18.31 -1.96
C LYS A 37 -9.07 17.78 -2.03
N VAL A 38 -9.23 16.49 -2.30
CA VAL A 38 -10.50 15.77 -2.28
C VAL A 38 -10.46 14.79 -1.13
N GLN A 39 -11.47 14.83 -0.26
CA GLN A 39 -11.65 13.95 0.87
C GLN A 39 -12.97 13.20 0.72
N PRO A 40 -12.92 11.94 0.26
CA PRO A 40 -14.11 11.08 0.14
C PRO A 40 -14.65 10.71 1.52
N THR A 41 -15.98 10.66 1.66
CA THR A 41 -16.65 10.24 2.90
C THR A 41 -16.64 8.71 3.04
N ALA A 42 -16.77 7.98 1.92
CA ALA A 42 -16.78 6.51 1.88
C ALA A 42 -15.51 5.92 1.22
N PRO A 43 -15.06 4.73 1.67
CA PRO A 43 -13.89 4.04 1.09
C PRO A 43 -14.12 3.56 -0.35
N GLU A 44 -15.37 3.23 -0.71
CA GLU A 44 -15.72 2.87 -2.08
C GLU A 44 -15.51 4.04 -3.05
N ASN A 45 -15.90 5.24 -2.63
CA ASN A 45 -15.77 6.46 -3.42
C ASN A 45 -14.30 6.81 -3.63
N TYR A 46 -13.45 6.61 -2.60
CA TYR A 46 -12.01 6.76 -2.75
C TYR A 46 -11.46 5.91 -3.90
N THR A 47 -11.82 4.62 -3.94
CA THR A 47 -11.33 3.69 -4.97
C THR A 47 -11.83 4.07 -6.36
N LYS A 48 -13.11 4.47 -6.48
CA LYS A 48 -13.69 4.93 -7.75
C LYS A 48 -13.01 6.21 -8.24
N ILE A 49 -12.79 7.20 -7.35
CA ILE A 49 -12.14 8.46 -7.69
C ILE A 49 -10.71 8.20 -8.18
N VAL A 50 -9.91 7.42 -7.44
CA VAL A 50 -8.54 7.06 -7.86
C VAL A 50 -8.53 6.37 -9.22
N LYS A 51 -9.41 5.39 -9.45
CA LYS A 51 -9.52 4.72 -10.77
C LYS A 51 -9.82 5.73 -11.88
N THR A 52 -10.76 6.64 -11.66
CA THR A 52 -11.12 7.65 -12.69
C THR A 52 -10.00 8.65 -12.96
N LEU A 53 -9.28 9.10 -11.93
CA LEU A 53 -8.13 9.98 -12.09
C LEU A 53 -6.98 9.29 -12.84
N THR A 54 -6.71 8.02 -12.54
CA THR A 54 -5.73 7.20 -13.27
C THR A 54 -6.13 7.03 -14.75
N SER A 55 -7.41 6.71 -15.02
CA SER A 55 -7.90 6.58 -16.41
C SER A 55 -7.79 7.88 -17.22
N LYS A 56 -7.97 9.03 -16.55
CA LYS A 56 -7.84 10.36 -17.17
C LYS A 56 -6.38 10.86 -17.23
N LYS A 57 -5.40 10.09 -16.75
CA LYS A 57 -3.99 10.47 -16.65
C LYS A 57 -3.79 11.84 -15.97
N THR A 58 -4.63 12.14 -14.98
CA THR A 58 -4.47 13.36 -14.19
C THR A 58 -3.38 13.14 -13.15
N GLU A 59 -2.53 14.15 -12.91
CA GLU A 59 -1.53 14.06 -11.85
C GLU A 59 -2.19 14.20 -10.48
N PHE A 60 -2.05 13.16 -9.64
CA PHE A 60 -2.53 13.17 -8.27
C PHE A 60 -1.59 12.40 -7.35
N TYR A 61 -1.60 12.75 -6.07
CA TYR A 61 -0.89 12.04 -5.02
C TYR A 61 -1.81 11.76 -3.84
N THR A 62 -1.70 10.57 -3.26
CA THR A 62 -2.40 10.20 -2.04
C THR A 62 -1.41 9.69 -1.01
N TYR A 63 -1.48 10.26 0.19
CA TYR A 63 -0.80 9.72 1.36
C TYR A 63 -1.67 8.61 1.99
N LEU A 64 -1.58 7.41 1.43
CA LEU A 64 -2.11 6.21 2.07
C LEU A 64 -1.06 5.73 3.08
N LYS A 65 -1.33 5.90 4.39
CA LYS A 65 -0.67 5.11 5.43
C LYS A 65 -1.21 3.68 5.30
N GLN A 66 -0.62 2.90 4.40
CA GLN A 66 -0.82 1.45 4.40
C GLN A 66 0.07 0.85 5.49
N GLU A 67 -0.51 0.00 6.34
CA GLU A 67 0.26 -0.99 7.09
C GLU A 67 0.94 -1.89 6.07
N LYS A 68 2.20 -1.63 5.80
CA LYS A 68 3.02 -2.45 4.92
C LYS A 68 3.53 -3.62 5.72
N SER A 69 3.50 -4.80 5.10
CA SER A 69 4.25 -5.92 5.62
C SER A 69 5.72 -5.54 5.75
N PHE A 70 6.34 -5.97 6.84
CA PHE A 70 7.74 -5.75 7.10
C PHE A 70 8.50 -7.06 7.01
N ARG A 71 9.76 -6.97 6.55
CA ARG A 71 10.62 -8.13 6.37
C ARG A 71 11.60 -8.22 7.52
N VAL A 72 11.57 -9.34 8.22
CA VAL A 72 12.50 -9.69 9.29
C VAL A 72 13.49 -10.73 8.79
N VAL A 73 14.72 -10.68 9.30
CA VAL A 73 15.73 -11.72 9.07
C VAL A 73 15.97 -12.44 10.38
N ILE A 74 15.64 -13.72 10.44
CA ILE A 74 16.01 -14.57 11.56
C ILE A 74 17.39 -15.16 11.25
N ARG A 75 18.33 -14.96 12.17
CA ARG A 75 19.70 -15.45 12.06
C ARG A 75 19.93 -16.62 13.00
N ASN A 76 20.97 -17.41 12.71
CA ASN A 76 21.40 -18.54 13.53
C ASN A 76 20.39 -19.71 13.59
N ILE A 77 19.61 -19.91 12.52
CA ILE A 77 18.76 -21.09 12.34
C ILE A 77 19.32 -21.89 11.17
N HIS A 78 19.64 -23.16 11.39
CA HIS A 78 20.19 -24.01 10.35
C HIS A 78 19.21 -24.17 9.18
N HIS A 79 19.71 -24.19 7.96
CA HIS A 79 18.89 -24.21 6.75
C HIS A 79 18.06 -25.48 6.55
N THR A 80 18.35 -26.55 7.30
CA THR A 80 17.60 -27.82 7.26
C THR A 80 16.36 -27.81 8.15
N VAL A 81 16.14 -26.75 8.92
CA VAL A 81 14.93 -26.60 9.74
C VAL A 81 13.73 -26.49 8.82
N ASP A 82 12.65 -27.18 9.19
CA ASP A 82 11.43 -27.18 8.41
C ASP A 82 10.73 -25.82 8.49
N ILE A 83 10.24 -25.36 7.33
CA ILE A 83 9.57 -24.07 7.20
C ILE A 83 8.20 -24.12 7.89
N ALA A 84 7.53 -25.28 7.91
CA ALA A 84 6.25 -25.45 8.57
C ALA A 84 6.38 -25.25 10.09
N GLU A 85 7.32 -25.96 10.72
CA GLU A 85 7.63 -25.82 12.15
C GLU A 85 7.99 -24.37 12.52
N LEU A 86 8.83 -23.72 11.72
CA LEU A 86 9.19 -22.31 11.93
C LEU A 86 7.96 -21.38 11.82
N THR A 87 7.02 -21.68 10.93
CA THR A 87 5.79 -20.92 10.77
C THR A 87 4.90 -21.06 12.01
N GLU A 88 4.73 -22.27 12.53
CA GLU A 88 3.95 -22.53 13.73
C GLU A 88 4.50 -21.79 14.96
N GLU A 89 5.82 -21.81 15.16
CA GLU A 89 6.47 -21.10 16.27
C GLU A 89 6.31 -19.57 16.18
N ILE A 90 6.28 -19.01 14.97
CA ILE A 90 6.05 -17.57 14.79
C ILE A 90 4.58 -17.21 15.01
N ILE A 91 3.64 -18.08 14.58
CA ILE A 91 2.20 -17.91 14.84
C ILE A 91 1.92 -17.98 16.35
N LYS A 92 2.59 -18.89 17.08
CA LYS A 92 2.49 -18.96 18.56
C LYS A 92 2.92 -17.66 19.26
N LYS A 93 3.77 -16.86 18.63
CA LYS A 93 4.19 -15.53 19.12
C LYS A 93 3.25 -14.39 18.69
N GLU A 94 2.05 -14.71 18.20
CA GLU A 94 1.00 -13.77 17.78
C GLU A 94 1.33 -12.94 16.53
N TYR A 95 2.29 -13.38 15.70
CA TYR A 95 2.59 -12.71 14.44
C TYR A 95 1.89 -13.36 13.24
N ILE A 96 1.48 -12.52 12.28
CA ILE A 96 0.89 -13.01 11.02
C ILE A 96 2.01 -13.20 10.00
N VAL A 97 2.29 -14.45 9.66
CA VAL A 97 3.29 -14.81 8.65
C VAL A 97 2.66 -14.76 7.25
N ILE A 98 3.23 -13.92 6.38
CA ILE A 98 2.88 -13.90 4.94
C ILE A 98 3.71 -14.93 4.17
N GLY A 99 4.97 -15.09 4.54
CA GLY A 99 5.84 -16.06 3.88
C GLY A 99 7.25 -16.11 4.47
N ILE A 100 7.84 -17.30 4.40
CA ILE A 100 9.17 -17.60 4.92
C ILE A 100 9.99 -18.24 3.82
N HIS A 101 11.26 -17.84 3.70
CA HIS A 101 12.18 -18.46 2.76
C HIS A 101 13.63 -18.39 3.24
N ASN A 102 14.39 -19.44 2.98
CA ASN A 102 15.81 -19.51 3.33
C ASN A 102 16.64 -18.48 2.54
N ILE A 103 17.60 -17.84 3.19
CA ILE A 103 18.53 -16.91 2.56
C ILE A 103 19.68 -17.70 1.94
N LYS A 104 19.93 -17.53 0.65
CA LYS A 104 21.08 -18.14 -0.03
C LYS A 104 22.24 -17.14 -0.16
N HIS A 105 23.46 -17.65 -0.09
CA HIS A 105 24.66 -16.87 -0.37
C HIS A 105 24.59 -16.28 -1.78
N ARG A 106 24.87 -14.98 -1.94
CA ARG A 106 24.64 -14.24 -3.19
C ARG A 106 25.35 -14.86 -4.39
N THR A 107 26.61 -15.25 -4.20
CA THR A 107 27.50 -15.77 -5.26
C THR A 107 27.38 -17.28 -5.43
N ILE A 108 27.70 -18.05 -4.38
CA ILE A 108 27.78 -19.52 -4.40
C ILE A 108 26.39 -20.21 -4.39
N LYS A 109 25.31 -19.47 -4.10
CA LYS A 109 23.92 -19.98 -4.03
C LYS A 109 23.67 -21.08 -3.00
N THR A 110 24.60 -21.28 -2.07
CA THR A 110 24.46 -22.19 -0.92
C THR A 110 23.47 -21.63 0.10
N PRO A 111 22.68 -22.49 0.78
CA PRO A 111 21.76 -22.03 1.81
C PRO A 111 22.53 -21.55 3.05
N LEU A 112 22.12 -20.40 3.59
CA LEU A 112 22.69 -19.84 4.82
C LEU A 112 21.81 -20.21 6.01
N SER A 113 22.40 -20.17 7.20
CA SER A 113 21.68 -20.32 8.47
C SER A 113 20.87 -19.07 8.84
N MET A 114 20.08 -18.58 7.88
CA MET A 114 19.23 -17.40 7.98
C MET A 114 17.96 -17.57 7.15
N PHE A 115 16.86 -17.00 7.64
CA PHE A 115 15.56 -17.01 6.96
C PHE A 115 15.01 -15.59 6.85
N TYR A 116 14.45 -15.28 5.68
CA TYR A 116 13.59 -14.12 5.51
C TYR A 116 12.18 -14.48 5.93
N VAL A 117 11.58 -13.64 6.74
CA VAL A 117 10.19 -13.75 7.20
C VAL A 117 9.48 -12.46 6.86
N ASN A 118 8.41 -12.54 6.07
CA ASN A 118 7.53 -11.42 5.83
C ASN A 118 6.38 -11.48 6.82
N LEU A 119 6.27 -10.47 7.68
CA LEU A 119 5.24 -10.36 8.70
C LEU A 119 4.25 -9.27 8.34
N LYS A 120 3.00 -9.46 8.78
CA LYS A 120 1.93 -8.46 8.72
C LYS A 120 1.54 -8.02 10.12
#